data_AF-A0A7C3UKL4-F1
#
_entry.id   AF-A0A7C3UKL4-F1
#
_cell.length_a   1.000
_cell.length_b   1.000
_cell.length_c   1.000
_cell.angle_alpha   90.00
_cell.angle_beta   90.00
_cell.angle_gamma   90.00
#
_symmetry.space_group_name_H-M   'P 1'
#
loop_
_entity.id
_entity.type
_entity.pdbx_description
1 polymer ?
#
loop_
_entity_poly.entity_id
_entity_poly.type
_entity_poly.pdbx_seq_one_letter_code
_entity_poly.pdbx_strand_id
1 'polypeptide(L)'
;MKQIFSNLKLILIVLTLISIYSAQQLDADFQHPYGVNNWNWPLTTCQKFQAAHIDRYRIMIGWSHIETSDNNYNWNPAASPLETALNSAYSVGAKVSLCV
;
A
#
# COMPACT_ATOMS: atom_id res chain seq x y z
N MET A 1 -48.58 -2.63 -21.19
CA MET A 1 -47.46 -2.03 -21.96
C MET A 1 -46.73 -0.91 -21.21
N LYS A 2 -47.37 0.16 -20.72
CA LYS A 2 -46.70 1.30 -20.04
C LYS A 2 -45.81 0.91 -18.84
N GLN A 3 -46.21 -0.07 -18.03
CA GLN A 3 -45.47 -0.49 -16.83
C GLN A 3 -44.14 -1.21 -17.14
N ILE A 4 -44.07 -1.94 -18.25
CA ILE A 4 -42.86 -2.63 -18.71
C ILE A 4 -41.78 -1.61 -19.11
N PHE A 5 -42.18 -0.52 -19.79
CA PHE A 5 -41.26 0.55 -20.17
C PHE A 5 -40.71 1.35 -18.98
N SER A 6 -41.48 1.52 -17.91
CA SER A 6 -40.99 2.14 -16.66
C SER A 6 -39.93 1.29 -15.96
N ASN A 7 -40.15 -0.03 -15.90
CA ASN A 7 -39.20 -0.95 -15.29
C ASN A 7 -37.89 -1.04 -16.08
N LEU A 8 -37.97 -0.99 -17.42
CA LEU A 8 -36.78 -0.98 -18.29
C LEU A 8 -35.91 0.26 -18.07
N LYS A 9 -36.53 1.44 -17.89
CA LYS A 9 -35.81 2.69 -17.60
C LYS A 9 -35.12 2.65 -16.24
N LEU A 10 -35.79 2.11 -15.22
CA LEU A 10 -35.21 1.99 -13.89
C LEU A 10 -34.01 1.03 -13.88
N ILE A 11 -34.13 -0.12 -14.56
CA ILE A 11 -33.03 -1.09 -14.69
C ILE A 11 -31.83 -0.45 -15.42
N LEU A 12 -32.08 0.30 -16.49
CA LEU A 12 -31.02 0.98 -17.23
C LEU A 12 -30.30 2.04 -16.39
N ILE A 13 -31.02 2.82 -15.58
CA ILE A 13 -30.46 3.83 -14.67
C ILE A 13 -29.63 3.18 -13.56
N VAL A 14 -30.10 2.06 -13.00
CA VAL A 14 -29.35 1.31 -11.96
C VAL A 14 -28.07 0.73 -12.55
N LEU A 15 -28.12 0.17 -13.77
CA LEU A 15 -26.94 -0.38 -14.43
C LEU A 15 -25.88 0.69 -14.77
N THR A 16 -26.29 1.90 -15.18
CA THR A 16 -25.35 3.00 -15.42
C THR A 16 -24.73 3.54 -14.14
N LEU A 17 -25.49 3.65 -13.04
CA LEU A 17 -24.95 4.09 -11.76
C LEU A 17 -23.92 3.10 -11.17
N ILE A 18 -24.12 1.79 -11.35
CA ILE A 18 -23.19 0.74 -10.90
C ILE A 18 -21.87 0.77 -11.71
N SER A 19 -21.95 1.05 -13.01
CA SER A 19 -20.78 1.11 -13.88
C SER A 19 -19.93 2.38 -13.70
N ILE A 20 -20.51 3.47 -13.18
CA ILE A 20 -19.75 4.69 -12.82
C ILE A 20 -18.95 4.49 -11.52
N TYR A 21 -19.36 3.58 -10.63
CA TYR A 21 -18.69 3.33 -9.35
C TYR A 21 -17.50 2.35 -9.42
N SER A 22 -17.30 1.65 -10.53
CA SER A 22 -16.45 0.46 -10.57
C SER A 22 -15.02 0.66 -11.06
N ALA A 23 -14.55 1.90 -11.25
CA ALA A 23 -13.15 2.13 -11.60
C ALA A 23 -12.66 3.51 -11.13
N GLN A 24 -12.36 3.65 -9.84
CA GLN A 24 -11.28 4.58 -9.50
C GLN A 24 -9.99 3.97 -10.04
N GLN A 25 -9.66 4.33 -11.27
CA GLN A 25 -8.35 4.08 -11.84
C GLN A 25 -7.35 4.84 -10.96
N LEU A 26 -6.59 4.10 -10.15
CA LEU A 26 -5.45 4.65 -9.42
C LEU A 26 -4.37 4.94 -10.46
N ASP A 27 -4.41 6.14 -11.03
CA ASP A 27 -3.36 6.60 -11.93
C ASP A 27 -2.01 6.61 -11.20
N ALA A 28 -0.93 6.36 -11.95
CA ALA A 28 0.42 6.44 -11.40
C ALA A 28 0.72 7.89 -10.94
N ASP A 29 0.91 8.07 -9.63
CA ASP A 29 1.25 9.36 -9.02
C ASP A 29 2.76 9.60 -9.17
N PHE A 30 3.15 10.23 -10.29
CA PHE A 30 4.54 10.63 -10.53
C PHE A 30 4.97 11.86 -9.72
N GLN A 31 4.04 12.55 -9.06
CA GLN A 31 4.38 13.67 -8.17
C GLN A 31 4.88 13.19 -6.80
N HIS A 32 4.53 11.97 -6.42
CA HIS A 32 5.03 11.30 -5.22
C HIS A 32 5.70 9.98 -5.62
N PRO A 33 6.91 10.03 -6.20
CA PRO A 33 7.62 8.82 -6.61
C PRO A 33 7.69 7.85 -5.43
N TYR A 34 7.42 6.58 -5.71
CA TYR A 34 7.28 5.56 -4.67
C TYR A 34 8.58 4.78 -4.51
N GLY A 35 9.09 4.72 -3.28
CA GLY A 35 10.28 3.96 -2.95
C GLY A 35 9.95 2.52 -2.59
N VAL A 36 10.54 1.54 -3.26
CA VAL A 36 10.50 0.13 -2.79
C VAL A 36 11.68 -0.11 -1.86
N ASN A 37 11.40 -0.69 -0.70
CA ASN A 37 12.31 -0.75 0.43
C ASN A 37 12.35 -2.16 1.04
N ASN A 38 13.51 -2.54 1.56
CA ASN A 38 13.74 -3.72 2.39
C ASN A 38 13.50 -3.38 3.87
N TRP A 39 12.89 -4.27 4.63
CA TRP A 39 12.59 -4.09 6.07
C TRP A 39 13.78 -3.90 7.02
N ASN A 40 15.02 -3.86 6.53
CA ASN A 40 16.24 -3.70 7.32
C ASN A 40 16.99 -2.39 7.05
N TRP A 41 16.35 -1.41 6.40
CA TRP A 41 17.06 -0.20 6.01
C TRP A 41 17.47 0.68 7.19
N PRO A 42 18.71 1.21 7.15
CA PRO A 42 19.14 2.23 8.08
C PRO A 42 18.49 3.58 7.73
N LEU A 43 18.42 4.45 8.73
CA LEU A 43 17.97 5.84 8.59
C LEU A 43 18.65 6.59 7.43
N THR A 44 19.93 6.31 7.16
CA THR A 44 20.68 6.95 6.08
C THR A 44 20.08 6.70 4.70
N THR A 45 19.43 5.56 4.47
CA THR A 45 18.74 5.30 3.20
C THR A 45 17.44 6.09 3.12
N CYS A 46 16.67 6.17 4.21
CA CYS A 46 15.48 7.01 4.29
C CYS A 46 15.81 8.50 4.03
N GLN A 47 16.94 8.99 4.56
CA GLN A 47 17.42 10.36 4.31
C GLN A 47 17.77 10.62 2.84
N LYS A 48 18.39 9.65 2.15
CA LYS A 48 18.66 9.77 0.71
C LYS A 48 17.37 9.83 -0.11
N PHE A 49 16.35 9.07 0.30
CA PHE A 49 15.05 9.07 -0.35
C PHE A 49 14.32 10.40 -0.12
N GLN A 50 14.35 10.91 1.11
CA GLN A 50 13.86 12.23 1.44
C GLN A 50 14.53 13.33 0.60
N ALA A 51 15.86 13.27 0.42
CA ALA A 51 16.61 14.20 -0.42
C ALA A 51 16.24 14.11 -1.91
N ALA A 52 15.73 12.96 -2.35
CA ALA A 52 15.17 12.75 -3.69
C ALA A 52 13.66 13.05 -3.77
N HIS A 53 13.07 13.63 -2.74
CA HIS A 53 11.63 13.91 -2.64
C HIS A 53 10.74 12.65 -2.73
N ILE A 54 11.25 11.51 -2.26
CA ILE A 54 10.50 10.26 -2.09
C ILE A 54 10.04 10.19 -0.63
N ASP A 55 8.74 10.40 -0.42
CA ASP A 55 8.10 10.48 0.90
C ASP A 55 7.15 9.29 1.20
N ARG A 56 7.07 8.32 0.28
CA ARG A 56 6.23 7.11 0.41
C ARG A 56 7.05 5.86 0.13
N TYR A 57 7.01 4.91 1.06
CA TYR A 57 7.80 3.66 1.00
C TYR A 57 6.91 2.42 0.97
N ARG A 58 7.39 1.37 0.29
CA ARG A 58 6.95 -0.01 0.45
C ARG A 58 7.99 -0.76 1.25
N ILE A 59 7.65 -1.27 2.43
CA ILE A 59 8.57 -2.13 3.18
C ILE A 59 8.21 -3.58 2.87
N MET A 60 9.10 -4.27 2.14
CA MET A 60 9.04 -5.71 1.90
C MET A 60 9.45 -6.44 3.18
N ILE A 61 8.51 -7.12 3.81
CA ILE A 61 8.73 -7.95 4.99
C ILE A 61 9.32 -9.27 4.53
N GLY A 62 10.50 -9.63 5.05
CA GLY A 62 11.12 -10.92 4.79
C GLY A 62 10.34 -12.05 5.47
N TRP A 63 9.29 -12.55 4.82
CA TRP A 63 8.37 -13.51 5.43
C TRP A 63 9.07 -14.78 5.94
N SER A 64 10.07 -15.29 5.23
CA SER A 64 10.89 -16.44 5.66
C SER A 64 11.69 -16.23 6.95
N HIS A 65 11.89 -14.98 7.37
CA HIS A 65 12.55 -14.64 8.62
C HIS A 65 11.55 -14.40 9.76
N ILE A 66 10.32 -14.03 9.42
CA ILE A 66 9.21 -13.89 10.37
C ILE A 66 8.61 -15.25 10.67
N GLU A 67 8.19 -15.99 9.66
CA GLU A 67 7.63 -17.33 9.78
C GLU A 67 8.74 -18.37 9.67
N THR A 68 9.43 -18.63 10.79
CA THR A 68 10.55 -19.59 10.84
C THR A 68 10.12 -21.05 10.71
N SER A 69 8.84 -21.32 10.97
CA SER A 69 8.14 -22.59 10.76
C SER A 69 6.65 -22.32 10.65
N ASP A 70 5.88 -23.22 10.05
CA ASP A 70 4.43 -23.07 9.83
C ASP A 70 3.69 -22.51 11.06
N ASN A 71 3.02 -21.37 10.86
CA ASN A 71 2.25 -20.62 11.86
C ASN A 71 3.05 -20.15 13.10
N ASN A 72 4.39 -20.12 13.04
CA ASN A 72 5.24 -19.64 14.12
C ASN A 72 5.96 -18.35 13.71
N TYR A 73 5.53 -17.23 14.30
CA TYR A 73 5.95 -15.89 13.90
C TYR A 73 6.90 -15.26 14.93
N ASN A 74 8.10 -14.90 14.50
CA ASN A 74 9.10 -14.21 15.31
C ASN A 74 9.23 -12.74 14.91
N TRP A 75 8.53 -11.86 15.62
CA TRP A 75 8.59 -10.41 15.43
C TRP A 75 9.67 -9.73 16.30
N ASN A 76 10.57 -10.49 16.92
CA ASN A 76 11.64 -9.92 17.75
C ASN A 76 12.53 -8.98 16.92
N PRO A 77 12.85 -7.75 17.38
CA PRO A 77 13.72 -6.79 16.68
C PRO A 77 15.05 -7.35 16.17
N ALA A 78 15.63 -8.34 16.86
CA ALA A 78 16.88 -8.98 16.43
C ALA A 78 16.70 -9.90 15.21
N ALA A 79 15.51 -10.49 15.03
CA ALA A 79 15.15 -11.34 13.90
C ALA A 79 14.32 -10.59 12.83
N SER A 80 13.69 -9.47 13.23
CA SER A 80 12.80 -8.64 12.46
C SER A 80 13.18 -7.17 12.63
N PRO A 81 14.02 -6.62 11.74
CA PRO A 81 14.40 -5.21 11.80
C PRO A 81 13.25 -4.25 11.41
N LEU A 82 12.01 -4.76 11.30
CA LEU A 82 10.83 -4.01 10.90
C LEU A 82 10.58 -2.79 11.79
N GLU A 83 10.74 -2.92 13.11
CA GLU A 83 10.54 -1.79 14.04
C GLU A 83 11.55 -0.67 13.74
N THR A 84 12.82 -1.03 13.49
CA THR A 84 13.86 -0.06 13.10
C THR A 84 13.53 0.63 11.78
N ALA A 85 13.03 -0.12 10.79
CA ALA A 85 12.65 0.44 9.49
C ALA A 85 11.44 1.38 9.61
N LEU A 86 10.43 1.02 10.40
CA LEU A 86 9.27 1.85 10.69
C LEU A 86 9.68 3.15 11.40
N ASN A 87 10.50 3.06 12.45
CA ASN A 87 10.98 4.22 13.19
C ASN A 87 11.85 5.14 12.32
N SER A 88 12.69 4.56 11.45
CA SER A 88 13.51 5.34 10.51
C SER A 88 12.65 6.09 9.51
N ALA A 89 11.64 5.44 8.92
CA ALA A 89 10.69 6.08 8.00
C ALA A 89 9.88 7.18 8.70
N TYR A 90 9.41 6.93 9.92
CA TYR A 90 8.70 7.91 10.73
C TYR A 90 9.55 9.16 11.01
N SER A 91 10.84 8.97 11.35
CA SER A 91 11.74 10.07 11.69
C SER A 91 11.98 11.07 10.54
N VAL A 92 11.81 10.65 9.28
CA VAL A 92 11.92 11.51 8.10
C VAL A 92 10.56 11.97 7.56
N GLY A 93 9.47 11.64 8.26
CA GLY A 93 8.10 12.03 7.89
C GLY A 93 7.51 11.23 6.73
N ALA A 94 8.05 10.03 6.43
CA ALA A 94 7.58 9.23 5.30
C ALA A 94 6.35 8.38 5.65
N LYS A 95 5.48 8.16 4.66
CA LYS A 95 4.35 7.23 4.74
C LYS A 95 4.79 5.82 4.31
N VAL A 96 4.27 4.80 4.96
CA VAL A 96 4.69 3.41 4.74
C VAL A 96 3.50 2.53 4.36
N SER A 97 3.72 1.63 3.40
CA SER A 97 2.88 0.45 3.15
C SER A 97 3.72 -0.80 3.39
N LEU A 98 3.15 -1.76 4.13
CA LEU A 98 3.77 -3.05 4.39
C LEU A 98 3.31 -4.07 3.36
N CYS A 99 4.21 -4.92 2.88
CA CYS A 99 3.89 -6.03 2.01
C CYS A 99 4.84 -7.22 2.26
N VAL A 100 4.41 -8.39 1.79
CA VAL A 100 5.16 -9.65 1.83
C VAL A 100 5.58 -10.06 0.43
#